data_AF-A0ABD5JPL2-F1
#
_entry.id   AF-A0ABD5JPL2-F1
#
_cell.length_a   1.000
_cell.length_b   1.000
_cell.length_c   1.000
_cell.angle_alpha   90.00
_cell.angle_beta   90.00
_cell.angle_gamma   90.00
#
_symmetry.space_group_name_H-M   'P 1'
#
loop_
_entity.id
_entity.type
_entity.pdbx_description
1 polymer ?
#
loop_
_entity_poly.entity_id
_entity_poly.type
_entity_poly.pdbx_seq_one_letter_code
_entity_poly.pdbx_strand_id
1 'polypeptide(L)'
;MEIGEARGLVDESPYVRFQNTVRNERGYFTGVFGLINGLARDGKLTDEQERFRRANNDWYNVAYPDPSSVDPTVYDRELRPGAAAWFKSTSQDLIKRVDGYLEILAAHGIGCRMMRSSDPGRIVYEDEYQIVVVPHEAGPGQPSPAAIRGGNE
;
A
#
# COMPACT_ATOMS: atom_id res chain seq x y z
N MET A 1 23.37 11.95 36.62
CA MET A 1 23.01 12.69 35.40
C MET A 1 23.18 11.72 34.26
N GLU A 2 22.09 11.12 33.79
CA GLU A 2 22.13 10.29 32.58
C GLU A 2 20.89 10.64 31.78
N ILE A 3 21.14 11.46 30.77
CA ILE A 3 20.24 11.83 29.70
C ILE A 3 20.30 10.69 28.68
N GLY A 4 19.36 9.75 28.76
CA GLY A 4 19.17 8.71 27.76
C GLY A 4 18.15 9.19 26.74
N GLU A 5 18.66 9.77 25.65
CA GLU A 5 17.91 10.40 24.58
C GLU A 5 16.79 9.53 24.01
N ALA A 6 15.61 10.13 23.87
CA ALA A 6 14.54 9.61 23.03
C ALA A 6 15.01 9.62 21.57
N ARG A 7 15.72 8.56 21.16
CA ARG A 7 15.93 8.24 19.76
C ARG A 7 14.56 7.95 19.18
N GLY A 8 14.02 8.91 18.44
CA GLY A 8 12.85 8.68 17.59
C GLY A 8 13.11 7.40 16.80
N LEU A 9 12.25 6.41 17.00
CA LEU A 9 12.25 5.18 16.23
C LEU A 9 12.17 5.57 14.76
N VAL A 10 13.31 5.58 14.07
CA VAL A 10 13.31 5.35 12.64
C VAL A 10 12.57 4.02 12.49
N ASP A 11 11.42 4.05 11.86
CA ASP A 11 10.61 2.86 11.68
C ASP A 11 11.37 1.91 10.75
N GLU A 12 12.17 1.02 11.34
CA GLU A 12 13.03 0.01 10.68
C GLU A 12 12.21 -1.13 10.04
N SER A 13 10.89 -0.95 9.93
CA SER A 13 10.02 -1.94 9.31
C SER A 13 10.49 -2.30 7.90
N PRO A 14 10.75 -3.60 7.60
CA PRO A 14 11.23 -4.06 6.30
C PRO A 14 10.21 -3.87 5.18
N TYR A 15 8.93 -3.63 5.48
CA TYR A 15 7.88 -3.56 4.47
C TYR A 15 7.09 -2.25 4.52
N VAL A 16 6.81 -1.71 3.33
CA VAL A 16 6.10 -0.44 3.12
C VAL A 16 4.92 -0.66 2.16
N ARG A 17 3.76 -0.07 2.47
CA ARG A 17 2.59 -0.11 1.57
C ARG A 17 1.89 1.23 1.54
N PHE A 18 1.39 1.62 0.38
CA PHE A 18 0.53 2.78 0.21
C PHE A 18 -0.89 2.31 -0.03
N GLN A 19 -1.84 2.78 0.77
CA GLN A 19 -3.22 2.32 0.71
C GLN A 19 -4.21 3.43 1.07
N ASN A 20 -5.46 3.23 0.64
CA ASN A 20 -6.57 4.11 0.98
C ASN A 20 -6.70 4.26 2.51
N THR A 21 -7.16 5.43 2.95
CA THR A 21 -7.54 5.67 4.35
C THR A 21 -8.89 5.06 4.70
N VAL A 22 -9.70 4.73 3.69
CA VAL A 22 -11.04 4.12 3.84
C VAL A 22 -11.05 2.70 3.27
N ARG A 23 -11.76 1.79 3.93
CA ARG A 23 -11.99 0.43 3.44
C ARG A 23 -12.97 0.47 2.27
N ASN A 24 -12.73 -0.36 1.25
CA ASN A 24 -13.71 -0.59 0.19
C ASN A 24 -14.91 -1.38 0.71
N GLU A 25 -15.93 -1.59 -0.14
CA GLU A 25 -17.17 -2.31 0.19
C GLU A 25 -16.94 -3.73 0.74
N ARG A 26 -15.77 -4.32 0.46
CA ARG A 26 -15.39 -5.66 0.91
C ARG A 26 -14.54 -5.62 2.19
N GLY A 27 -14.41 -4.46 2.82
CA GLY A 27 -13.68 -4.29 4.07
C GLY A 27 -12.16 -4.18 3.92
N TYR A 28 -11.60 -4.03 2.72
CA TYR A 28 -10.13 -3.95 2.53
C TYR A 28 -9.65 -2.55 2.18
N PHE A 29 -8.42 -2.21 2.60
CA PHE A 29 -7.76 -0.99 2.16
C PHE A 29 -7.11 -1.20 0.80
N THR A 30 -7.72 -0.60 -0.23
CA THR A 30 -7.20 -0.65 -1.61
C THR A 30 -5.82 -0.01 -1.70
N GLY A 31 -4.86 -0.70 -2.33
CA GLY A 31 -3.50 -0.18 -2.54
C GLY A 31 -3.44 0.93 -3.59
N VAL A 32 -2.36 1.72 -3.58
CA VAL A 32 -2.18 2.89 -4.46
C VAL A 32 -2.43 2.60 -5.95
N PHE A 33 -1.89 1.51 -6.49
CA PHE A 33 -2.11 1.12 -7.88
C PHE A 33 -3.57 0.75 -8.16
N GLY A 34 -4.22 0.08 -7.21
CA GLY A 34 -5.65 -0.25 -7.32
C GLY A 34 -6.53 0.99 -7.36
N LEU A 35 -6.18 2.03 -6.58
CA LEU A 35 -6.91 3.31 -6.58
C LEU A 35 -6.76 4.04 -7.91
N ILE A 36 -5.52 4.17 -8.41
CA ILE A 36 -5.21 4.85 -9.67
C ILE A 36 -5.85 4.12 -10.86
N ASN A 37 -5.74 2.78 -10.90
CA ASN A 37 -6.38 1.99 -11.95
C ASN A 37 -7.91 2.06 -11.87
N GLY A 38 -8.47 2.27 -10.68
CA GLY A 38 -9.90 2.57 -10.49
C GLY A 38 -10.30 3.90 -11.15
N LEU A 39 -9.57 4.99 -10.86
CA LEU A 39 -9.79 6.29 -11.50
C LEU A 39 -9.68 6.22 -13.02
N ALA A 40 -8.68 5.49 -13.54
CA ALA A 40 -8.48 5.32 -14.97
C ALA A 40 -9.66 4.57 -15.61
N ARG A 41 -10.13 3.49 -14.99
CA ARG A 41 -11.27 2.70 -15.46
C ARG A 41 -12.56 3.52 -15.47
N ASP A 42 -12.74 4.40 -14.48
CA ASP A 42 -13.89 5.28 -14.36
C ASP A 42 -13.81 6.51 -15.30
N GLY A 43 -12.73 6.66 -16.07
CA GLY A 43 -12.54 7.81 -16.96
C GLY A 43 -12.34 9.15 -16.23
N LYS A 44 -11.88 9.10 -14.98
CA LYS A 44 -11.73 10.29 -14.12
C LYS A 44 -10.36 10.96 -14.25
N LEU A 45 -9.38 10.29 -14.82
CA LEU A 45 -8.05 10.86 -15.01
C LEU A 45 -8.06 11.90 -16.14
N THR A 46 -7.35 13.00 -15.94
CA THR A 46 -7.03 13.92 -17.05
C THR A 46 -6.07 13.25 -18.04
N ASP A 47 -5.95 13.78 -19.26
CA ASP A 47 -5.03 13.23 -20.26
C ASP A 47 -3.58 13.21 -19.77
N GLU A 48 -3.17 14.21 -18.98
CA GLU A 48 -1.83 14.26 -18.38
C GLU A 48 -1.63 13.18 -17.33
N GLN A 49 -2.62 12.99 -16.46
CA GLN A 49 -2.59 11.95 -15.43
C GLN A 49 -2.57 10.54 -16.05
N GLU A 50 -3.32 10.35 -17.14
CA GLU A 50 -3.34 9.07 -17.86
C GLU A 50 -2.00 8.81 -18.57
N ARG A 51 -1.38 9.82 -19.18
CA ARG A 51 -0.02 9.71 -19.72
C ARG A 51 1.00 9.36 -18.64
N PHE A 52 0.94 10.05 -17.49
CA PHE A 52 1.81 9.75 -16.35
C PHE A 52 1.63 8.31 -15.87
N ARG A 53 0.37 7.87 -15.68
CA ARG A 53 0.03 6.52 -15.22
C ARG A 53 0.58 5.47 -16.18
N ARG A 54 0.37 5.63 -17.49
CA ARG A 54 0.85 4.67 -18.49
C ARG A 54 2.37 4.57 -18.49
N ALA A 55 3.06 5.71 -18.61
CA ALA A 55 4.52 5.73 -18.64
C ALA A 55 5.15 5.10 -17.38
N ASN A 56 4.57 5.36 -16.20
CA ASN A 56 5.08 4.77 -14.97
C ASN A 56 4.69 3.30 -14.81
N ASN A 57 3.47 2.89 -15.17
CA ASN A 57 3.07 1.48 -15.14
C ASN A 57 3.92 0.64 -16.10
N ASP A 58 4.21 1.15 -17.30
CA ASP A 58 5.06 0.47 -18.28
C ASP A 58 6.49 0.32 -17.76
N TRP A 59 7.06 1.38 -17.17
CA TRP A 59 8.37 1.30 -16.52
C TRP A 59 8.39 0.22 -15.42
N TYR A 60 7.36 0.21 -14.60
CA TYR A 60 7.20 -0.69 -13.49
C TYR A 60 7.10 -2.15 -13.96
N ASN A 61 6.29 -2.45 -14.98
CA ASN A 61 6.20 -3.78 -15.58
C ASN A 61 7.53 -4.28 -16.17
N VAL A 62 8.41 -3.38 -16.58
CA VAL A 62 9.77 -3.72 -17.06
C VAL A 62 10.75 -3.88 -15.88
N ALA A 63 10.61 -3.06 -14.84
CA ALA A 63 11.55 -2.99 -13.72
C ALA A 63 11.32 -4.04 -12.65
N TYR A 64 10.09 -4.53 -12.47
CA TYR A 64 9.76 -5.53 -11.45
C TYR A 64 9.15 -6.82 -12.03
N PRO A 65 9.30 -7.95 -11.34
CA PRO A 65 8.46 -9.12 -11.59
C PRO A 65 6.99 -8.80 -11.30
N ASP A 66 6.08 -9.22 -12.19
CA ASP A 66 4.66 -9.29 -11.84
C ASP A 66 4.40 -10.58 -11.04
N PRO A 67 3.98 -10.47 -9.77
CA PRO A 67 3.67 -11.64 -8.95
C PRO A 67 2.66 -12.59 -9.61
N SER A 68 1.70 -12.05 -10.37
CA SER A 68 0.65 -12.83 -11.04
C SER A 68 1.17 -13.63 -12.24
N SER A 69 2.30 -13.20 -12.82
CA SER A 69 2.98 -13.92 -13.90
C SER A 69 3.79 -15.12 -13.38
N VAL A 70 4.21 -15.08 -12.11
CA VAL A 70 4.90 -16.18 -11.44
C VAL A 70 3.91 -17.17 -10.82
N ASP A 71 2.90 -16.65 -10.12
CA ASP A 71 1.82 -17.43 -9.51
C ASP A 71 0.47 -16.70 -9.74
N PRO A 72 -0.37 -17.18 -10.66
CA PRO A 72 -1.65 -16.52 -10.96
C PRO A 72 -2.64 -16.55 -9.79
N THR A 73 -2.40 -17.40 -8.78
CA THR A 73 -3.27 -17.51 -7.60
C THR A 73 -2.91 -16.49 -6.51
N VAL A 74 -1.87 -15.66 -6.70
CA VAL A 74 -1.35 -14.77 -5.65
C VAL A 74 -2.34 -13.71 -5.16
N TYR A 75 -3.23 -13.26 -6.03
CA TYR A 75 -4.34 -12.35 -5.73
C TYR A 75 -5.71 -13.02 -5.86
N ASP A 76 -5.75 -14.36 -5.93
CA ASP A 76 -7.00 -15.11 -5.94
C ASP A 76 -7.78 -14.81 -4.65
N ARG A 77 -9.02 -14.40 -4.82
CA ARG A 77 -9.83 -13.83 -3.74
C ARG A 77 -10.47 -14.89 -2.87
N GLU A 78 -10.66 -16.09 -3.41
CA GLU A 78 -11.22 -17.23 -2.70
C GLU A 78 -10.11 -17.96 -1.93
N LEU A 79 -8.93 -18.09 -2.54
CA LEU A 79 -7.77 -18.75 -1.92
C LEU A 79 -6.98 -17.84 -0.97
N ARG A 80 -6.93 -16.52 -1.25
CA ARG A 80 -6.06 -15.55 -0.56
C ARG A 80 -6.85 -14.26 -0.26
N PRO A 81 -7.91 -14.33 0.57
CA PRO A 81 -8.76 -13.19 0.86
C PRO A 81 -7.95 -12.03 1.46
N GLY A 82 -8.04 -10.86 0.84
CA GLY A 82 -7.34 -9.66 1.28
C GLY A 82 -5.86 -9.60 0.91
N ALA A 83 -5.36 -10.49 0.05
CA ALA A 83 -3.99 -10.48 -0.43
C ALA A 83 -3.54 -9.07 -0.87
N ALA A 84 -2.40 -8.63 -0.35
CA ALA A 84 -1.93 -7.26 -0.48
C ALA A 84 -0.41 -7.22 -0.74
N ALA A 85 -0.02 -6.50 -1.78
CA ALA A 85 1.40 -6.20 -2.06
C ALA A 85 1.99 -5.19 -1.06
N TRP A 86 3.22 -5.43 -0.66
CA TRP A 86 4.06 -4.51 0.10
C TRP A 86 5.44 -4.43 -0.56
N PHE A 87 5.98 -3.22 -0.67
CA PHE A 87 7.36 -3.01 -1.08
C PHE A 87 8.29 -3.40 0.05
N LYS A 88 9.47 -3.94 -0.28
CA LYS A 88 10.60 -3.96 0.66
C LYS A 88 11.11 -2.53 0.83
N SER A 89 11.44 -2.13 2.06
CA SER A 89 11.90 -0.77 2.37
C SER A 89 13.22 -0.41 1.68
N THR A 90 13.98 -1.43 1.26
CA THR A 90 15.19 -1.31 0.43
C THR A 90 14.90 -0.90 -1.02
N SER A 91 13.67 -1.06 -1.52
CA SER A 91 13.26 -0.75 -2.90
C SER A 91 12.95 0.73 -3.11
N GLN A 92 13.89 1.60 -2.74
CA GLN A 92 13.69 3.05 -2.66
C GLN A 92 13.30 3.70 -3.98
N ASP A 93 13.88 3.25 -5.10
CA ASP A 93 13.57 3.79 -6.42
C ASP A 93 12.12 3.54 -6.84
N LEU A 94 11.59 2.37 -6.47
CA LEU A 94 10.19 2.03 -6.71
C LEU A 94 9.29 2.86 -5.79
N ILE A 95 9.61 2.89 -4.49
CA ILE A 95 8.83 3.65 -3.51
C ILE A 95 8.74 5.14 -3.88
N LYS A 96 9.84 5.75 -4.32
CA LYS A 96 9.88 7.17 -4.72
C LYS A 96 8.95 7.47 -5.91
N ARG A 97 8.80 6.55 -6.86
CA ARG A 97 7.87 6.73 -7.99
C ARG A 97 6.41 6.73 -7.56
N VAL A 98 6.09 6.26 -6.35
CA VAL A 98 4.73 6.32 -5.81
C VAL A 98 4.27 7.77 -5.61
N ASP A 99 5.17 8.72 -5.37
CA ASP A 99 4.85 10.12 -5.06
C ASP A 99 3.94 10.76 -6.12
N GLY A 100 4.22 10.58 -7.41
CA GLY A 100 3.37 11.15 -8.46
C GLY A 100 1.97 10.51 -8.52
N TYR A 101 1.80 9.27 -8.08
CA TYR A 101 0.46 8.69 -7.91
C TYR A 101 -0.27 9.29 -6.71
N LEU A 102 0.44 9.61 -5.62
CA LEU A 102 -0.16 10.26 -4.46
C LEU A 102 -0.67 11.67 -4.82
N GLU A 103 0.08 12.41 -5.64
CA GLU A 103 -0.35 13.71 -6.16
C GLU A 103 -1.64 13.60 -6.98
N ILE A 104 -1.74 12.60 -7.85
CA ILE A 104 -2.97 12.34 -8.62
C ILE A 104 -4.12 12.02 -7.67
N LEU A 105 -3.94 11.11 -6.71
CA LEU A 105 -5.00 10.77 -5.75
C LEU A 105 -5.46 11.98 -4.93
N ALA A 106 -4.51 12.82 -4.49
CA ALA A 106 -4.83 14.04 -3.75
C ALA A 106 -5.64 15.03 -4.59
N ALA A 107 -5.30 15.21 -5.88
CA ALA A 107 -6.07 16.05 -6.80
C ALA A 107 -7.52 15.55 -7.00
N HIS A 108 -7.76 14.25 -6.80
CA HIS A 108 -9.09 13.61 -6.86
C HIS A 108 -9.77 13.50 -5.48
N GLY A 109 -9.19 14.08 -4.42
CA GLY A 109 -9.74 14.01 -3.06
C GLY A 109 -9.70 12.61 -2.43
N ILE A 110 -8.87 11.70 -2.96
CA ILE A 110 -8.74 10.33 -2.47
C ILE A 110 -7.59 10.27 -1.46
N GLY A 111 -7.92 10.01 -0.19
CA GLY A 111 -6.94 9.82 0.86
C GLY A 111 -6.11 8.55 0.66
N CYS A 112 -4.79 8.69 0.66
CA CYS A 112 -3.84 7.58 0.63
C CYS A 112 -2.79 7.79 1.72
N ARG A 113 -2.46 6.74 2.47
CA ARG A 113 -1.45 6.78 3.53
C ARG A 113 -0.38 5.72 3.31
N MET A 114 0.84 6.05 3.73
CA MET A 114 1.94 5.09 3.85
C MET A 114 1.79 4.29 5.14
N MET A 115 1.92 2.99 5.04
CA MET A 115 1.99 2.01 6.12
C MET A 115 3.37 1.39 6.14
N ARG A 116 3.84 1.05 7.32
CA ARG A 116 5.06 0.29 7.58
C ARG A 116 4.74 -0.87 8.50
N SER A 117 5.36 -2.02 8.27
CA SER A 117 5.22 -3.20 9.13
C SER A 117 6.40 -4.15 8.99
N SER A 118 6.79 -4.79 10.09
CA SER A 118 7.68 -5.95 10.09
C SER A 118 6.95 -7.29 9.94
N ASP A 119 5.64 -7.31 10.21
CA ASP A 119 4.79 -8.48 10.09
C ASP A 119 3.43 -8.08 9.49
N PRO A 120 3.36 -7.83 8.17
CA PRO A 120 2.13 -7.41 7.52
C PRO A 120 1.14 -8.56 7.28
N GLY A 121 1.53 -9.82 7.57
CA GLY A 121 0.72 -11.01 7.33
C GLY A 121 1.55 -12.21 6.88
N ARG A 122 0.85 -13.30 6.53
CA ARG A 122 1.47 -14.49 5.96
C ARG A 122 1.91 -14.22 4.53
N ILE A 123 3.23 -14.29 4.29
CA ILE A 123 3.82 -14.15 2.95
C ILE A 123 3.35 -15.31 2.05
N VAL A 124 2.82 -14.96 0.89
CA VAL A 124 2.37 -15.89 -0.15
C VAL A 124 3.14 -15.72 -1.47
N TYR A 125 3.97 -14.69 -1.54
CA TYR A 125 4.92 -14.42 -2.61
C TYR A 125 5.99 -13.47 -2.10
N GLU A 126 7.24 -13.66 -2.54
CA GLU A 126 8.36 -12.78 -2.25
C GLU A 126 9.34 -12.76 -3.42
N ASP A 127 9.81 -11.57 -3.78
CA ASP A 127 10.90 -11.34 -4.71
C ASP A 127 11.93 -10.35 -4.12
N GLU A 128 12.88 -9.87 -4.92
CA GLU A 128 13.90 -8.90 -4.48
C GLU A 128 13.32 -7.54 -4.01
N TYR A 129 12.14 -7.16 -4.49
CA TYR A 129 11.56 -5.83 -4.38
C TYR A 129 10.28 -5.76 -3.53
N GLN A 130 9.51 -6.86 -3.45
CA GLN A 130 8.20 -6.86 -2.82
C GLN A 130 7.84 -8.21 -2.20
N ILE A 131 6.81 -8.16 -1.37
CA ILE A 131 6.09 -9.33 -0.87
C ILE A 131 4.60 -9.17 -1.17
N VAL A 132 3.90 -10.29 -1.35
CA VAL A 132 2.44 -10.33 -1.25
C VAL A 132 2.09 -11.11 0.00
N VAL A 133 1.22 -10.54 0.83
CA VAL A 133 0.77 -11.18 2.07
C VAL A 133 -0.72 -11.36 2.08
N VAL A 134 -1.17 -12.44 2.70
CA VAL A 134 -2.53 -12.53 3.23
C VAL A 134 -2.47 -11.91 4.63
N PRO A 135 -3.23 -10.83 4.91
CA PRO A 135 -3.22 -10.21 6.21
C PRO A 135 -3.63 -11.25 7.25
N HIS A 136 -3.02 -11.18 8.44
CA HIS A 136 -3.52 -11.95 9.58
C HIS A 136 -5.01 -11.63 9.74
N GLU A 137 -5.83 -12.63 10.04
CA GLU A 137 -7.20 -12.38 10.43
C GLU A 137 -7.17 -11.33 11.54
N ALA A 138 -8.05 -10.32 11.46
CA ALA A 138 -8.25 -9.44 12.60
C ALA A 138 -8.77 -10.32 13.73
N GLY A 139 -7.86 -10.86 14.55
CA GLY A 139 -8.23 -11.51 15.79
C GLY A 139 -9.09 -10.54 16.59
N PRO A 140 -10.08 -11.02 17.36
CA PRO A 140 -10.93 -10.15 18.16
C PRO A 140 -10.05 -9.41 19.17
N GLY A 141 -9.65 -8.17 18.88
CA GLY A 141 -8.77 -7.41 19.78
C GLY A 141 -7.99 -6.23 19.24
N GLN A 142 -7.97 -5.93 17.93
CA GLN A 142 -7.28 -4.72 17.46
C GLN A 142 -8.23 -3.51 17.42
N PRO A 143 -7.98 -2.43 18.18
CA PRO A 143 -8.89 -1.31 18.27
C PRO A 143 -8.97 -0.55 16.94
N SER A 144 -10.20 -0.33 16.46
CA SER A 144 -10.47 0.60 15.36
C SER A 144 -9.92 2.00 15.71
N PRO A 145 -9.34 2.77 14.76
CA PRO A 145 -8.82 4.13 15.02
C PRO A 145 -9.89 5.19 15.38
N ALA A 146 -11.13 4.77 15.66
CA ALA A 146 -12.22 5.66 16.03
C ALA A 146 -12.24 5.90 17.55
N ALA A 147 -11.17 6.48 18.11
CA ALA A 147 -11.18 7.03 19.46
C ALA A 147 -10.04 8.04 19.68
N ILE A 148 -10.00 9.11 18.89
CA ILE A 148 -9.43 10.38 19.35
C ILE A 148 -10.51 11.44 19.14
N ARG A 149 -11.53 11.41 20.00
CA ARG A 149 -12.39 12.57 20.26
C ARG A 149 -12.13 12.99 21.70
N GLY A 150 -11.74 14.25 21.85
CA GLY A 150 -11.20 14.82 23.08
C GLY A 150 -12.13 14.74 24.28
N GLY A 151 -11.54 14.50 25.44
CA GLY A 151 -12.11 14.86 26.72
C GLY A 151 -11.62 16.26 27.08
N ASN A 152 -12.53 17.23 26.98
CA ASN A 152 -12.46 18.46 27.72
C ASN A 152 -13.48 18.30 28.84
N GLU A 153 -13.01 18.23 30.08
CA GLU A 153 -13.69 18.62 31.32
C GLU A 153 -12.70 18.50 32.50
#